data_AF-A0A662RE14-F1
#
_entry.id   AF-A0A662RE14-F1
#
_cell.length_a   1.000
_cell.length_b   1.000
_cell.length_c   1.000
_cell.angle_alpha   90.00
_cell.angle_beta   90.00
_cell.angle_gamma   90.00
#
_symmetry.space_group_name_H-M   'P 1'
#
loop_
_entity.id
_entity.type
_entity.pdbx_description
1 polymer ?
#
loop_
_entity_poly.entity_id
_entity_poly.type
_entity_poly.pdbx_seq_one_letter_code
_entity_poly.pdbx_strand_id
1 'polypeptide(L)'
;MKKVSRVATETFAGKPVFIDEIKELESQRRVQESYLSKVEGSMAKGEIKEEIYNDLKRKYQSELQSVNDRLEPLYNEARALKTTLQREIERFEAERSATSASLEELTDLHSKALMPDADYKNQKRELDAKLRDFEKAIEKRKKTLEYLSFIQ
;
A
#
# COMPACT_ATOMS: atom_id res chain seq x y z
N MET A 1 15.09 -21.89 -9.58
CA MET A 1 15.00 -20.84 -8.55
C MET A 1 13.61 -20.24 -8.60
N LYS A 2 12.74 -20.54 -7.61
CA LYS A 2 11.44 -19.89 -7.50
C LYS A 2 11.70 -18.41 -7.20
N LYS A 3 11.28 -17.50 -8.08
CA LYS A 3 11.19 -16.07 -7.75
C LYS A 3 10.25 -15.98 -6.55
N VAL A 4 10.82 -15.84 -5.36
CA VAL A 4 10.06 -15.46 -4.18
C VAL A 4 9.47 -14.11 -4.54
N SER A 5 8.14 -14.07 -4.69
CA SER A 5 7.41 -12.82 -4.86
C SER A 5 7.90 -11.88 -3.75
N ARG A 6 8.27 -10.64 -4.12
CA ARG A 6 8.66 -9.58 -3.18
C ARG A 6 7.53 -9.15 -2.23
N VAL A 7 6.50 -9.99 -2.01
CA VAL A 7 5.53 -9.83 -0.93
C VAL A 7 6.19 -10.27 0.39
N ALA A 8 7.29 -9.58 0.72
CA ALA A 8 7.89 -9.52 2.03
C ALA A 8 8.04 -8.03 2.34
N THR A 9 6.94 -7.49 2.85
CA THR A 9 6.70 -6.27 3.63
C THR A 9 7.91 -5.60 4.30
N GLU A 10 8.90 -5.15 3.54
CA GLU A 10 9.86 -4.17 4.05
C GLU A 10 9.21 -2.80 3.98
N THR A 11 8.78 -2.32 5.15
CA THR A 11 8.28 -0.96 5.33
C THR A 11 9.24 -0.22 6.25
N PHE A 12 9.69 0.97 5.85
CA PHE A 12 10.41 1.86 6.74
C PHE A 12 9.41 2.87 7.32
N ALA A 13 9.22 2.85 8.64
CA ALA A 13 8.22 3.68 9.33
C ALA A 13 6.76 3.54 8.82
N GLY A 14 6.43 2.40 8.18
CA GLY A 14 5.11 2.14 7.56
C GLY A 14 5.02 2.53 6.09
N LYS A 15 6.08 3.06 5.47
CA LYS A 15 6.13 3.35 4.04
C LYS A 15 6.69 2.14 3.27
N PRO A 16 5.99 1.62 2.25
CA PRO A 16 6.55 0.59 1.37
C PRO A 16 7.76 1.09 0.58
N VAL A 17 8.81 0.28 0.47
CA VAL A 17 10.10 0.66 -0.14
C VAL A 17 10.00 1.12 -1.61
N PHE A 18 9.03 0.59 -2.36
CA PHE A 18 8.86 0.91 -3.78
C PHE A 18 8.14 2.25 -4.03
N ILE A 19 7.60 2.91 -3.01
CA ILE A 19 6.80 4.15 -3.20
C ILE A 19 7.64 5.27 -3.81
N ASP A 20 8.90 5.42 -3.38
CA ASP A 20 9.77 6.45 -3.94
C ASP A 20 10.17 6.14 -5.38
N GLU A 21 10.37 4.86 -5.69
CA GLU A 21 10.64 4.43 -7.07
C GLU A 21 9.44 4.72 -7.98
N ILE A 22 8.21 4.45 -7.54
CA ILE A 22 7.01 4.80 -8.31
C ILE A 22 6.94 6.31 -8.55
N LYS A 23 7.17 7.14 -7.51
CA LYS A 23 7.12 8.62 -7.65
C LYS A 23 8.16 9.14 -8.63
N GLU A 24 9.37 8.62 -8.57
CA GLU A 24 10.45 8.98 -9.48
C GLU A 24 10.11 8.59 -10.93
N LEU A 25 9.65 7.36 -11.13
CA LEU A 25 9.25 6.88 -12.46
C LEU A 25 8.05 7.64 -13.01
N GLU A 26 7.06 8.01 -12.19
CA GLU A 26 5.96 8.88 -12.62
C GLU A 26 6.44 10.28 -13.02
N SER A 27 7.43 10.82 -12.32
CA SER A 27 8.07 12.09 -12.68
C SER A 27 8.73 11.98 -14.06
N GLN A 28 9.51 10.92 -14.28
CA GLN A 28 10.15 10.64 -15.57
C GLN A 28 9.10 10.45 -16.67
N ARG A 29 8.01 9.72 -16.39
CA ARG A 29 6.89 9.52 -17.34
C ARG A 29 6.31 10.85 -17.80
N ARG A 30 5.99 11.76 -16.86
CA ARG A 30 5.45 13.10 -17.16
C ARG A 30 6.41 13.94 -18.01
N VAL A 31 7.71 13.84 -17.73
CA VAL A 31 8.73 14.53 -18.54
C VAL A 31 8.73 14.01 -19.98
N GLN A 32 8.69 12.68 -20.17
CA GLN A 32 8.67 12.06 -21.49
C GLN A 32 7.38 12.38 -22.27
N GLU A 33 6.23 12.34 -21.61
CA GLU A 33 4.95 12.79 -22.17
C GLU A 33 5.02 14.26 -22.63
N SER A 34 5.64 15.13 -21.82
CA SER A 34 5.86 16.54 -22.18
C SER A 34 6.76 16.69 -23.41
N TYR A 35 7.84 15.91 -23.52
CA TYR A 35 8.71 15.95 -24.69
C TYR A 35 8.02 15.47 -25.96
N LEU A 36 7.23 14.40 -25.89
CA LEU A 36 6.41 13.94 -27.01
C LEU A 36 5.44 15.03 -27.48
N SER A 37 4.71 15.64 -26.54
CA SER A 37 3.78 16.73 -26.86
C SER A 37 4.47 17.93 -27.51
N LYS A 38 5.68 18.30 -27.05
CA LYS A 38 6.47 19.37 -27.67
C LYS A 38 6.92 19.02 -29.09
N VAL A 39 7.39 17.79 -29.32
CA VAL A 39 7.81 17.32 -30.65
C VAL A 39 6.63 17.32 -31.63
N GLU A 40 5.46 16.84 -31.19
CA GLU A 40 4.22 16.90 -31.97
C GLU A 40 3.80 18.33 -32.29
N GLY A 41 3.89 19.22 -31.29
CA GLY A 41 3.61 20.64 -31.47
C GLY A 41 4.56 21.33 -32.47
N SER A 42 5.87 21.06 -32.39
CA SER A 42 6.85 21.63 -33.31
C SER A 42 6.68 21.10 -34.74
N MET A 43 6.32 19.83 -34.92
CA MET A 43 5.99 19.29 -36.24
C MET A 43 4.72 19.94 -36.81
N ALA A 44 3.67 20.08 -36.00
CA ALA A 44 2.42 20.73 -36.41
C ALA A 44 2.62 22.21 -36.83
N LYS A 45 3.61 22.89 -36.24
CA LYS A 45 4.00 24.27 -36.59
C LYS A 45 5.00 24.37 -37.74
N GLY A 46 5.51 23.24 -38.24
CA GLY A 46 6.55 23.21 -39.27
C GLY A 46 7.93 23.69 -38.78
N GLU A 47 8.16 23.72 -37.47
CA GLU A 47 9.42 24.15 -36.85
C GLU A 47 10.53 23.10 -37.02
N ILE A 48 10.15 21.83 -37.23
CA ILE A 48 11.06 20.71 -37.45
C ILE A 48 10.67 19.93 -38.71
N LYS A 49 11.68 19.32 -39.35
CA LYS A 49 11.47 18.43 -40.50
C LYS A 49 10.90 17.09 -40.06
N GLU A 50 10.19 16.43 -40.97
CA GLU A 50 9.55 15.13 -40.73
C GLU A 50 10.55 14.03 -40.28
N GLU A 51 11.74 13.97 -40.87
CA GLU A 51 12.78 13.02 -40.46
C GLU A 51 13.18 13.20 -38.99
N ILE A 52 13.44 14.45 -38.58
CA ILE A 52 13.80 14.80 -37.20
C ILE A 52 12.64 14.50 -36.26
N TYR A 53 11.40 14.81 -36.67
CA TYR A 53 10.20 14.47 -35.92
C TYR A 53 10.10 12.96 -35.67
N ASN A 54 10.25 12.15 -36.72
CA ASN A 54 10.12 10.70 -36.63
C ASN A 54 11.18 10.08 -35.70
N ASP A 55 12.41 10.56 -35.77
CA ASP A 55 13.50 10.10 -34.89
C ASP A 55 13.25 10.47 -33.43
N LEU A 56 12.91 11.73 -33.15
CA LEU A 56 12.61 12.20 -31.80
C LEU A 56 11.38 11.51 -31.21
N LYS A 57 10.32 11.37 -32.00
CA LYS A 57 9.10 10.66 -31.60
C LYS A 57 9.42 9.22 -31.22
N ARG A 58 10.15 8.50 -32.07
CA ARG A 58 10.55 7.11 -31.79
C ARG A 58 11.36 7.00 -30.50
N LYS A 59 12.33 7.91 -30.29
CA LYS A 59 13.14 7.96 -29.08
C LYS A 59 12.29 8.15 -27.83
N TYR A 60 11.48 9.22 -27.78
CA TYR A 60 10.69 9.51 -26.59
C TYR A 60 9.57 8.48 -26.35
N GLN A 61 9.01 7.88 -27.41
CA GLN A 61 8.08 6.74 -27.28
C GLN A 61 8.78 5.51 -26.68
N SER A 62 10.01 5.20 -27.12
CA SER A 62 10.77 4.09 -26.56
C SER A 62 11.16 4.32 -25.10
N GLU A 63 11.55 5.55 -24.74
CA GLU A 63 11.86 5.92 -23.35
C GLU A 63 10.61 5.86 -22.47
N LEU A 64 9.47 6.37 -22.96
CA LEU A 64 8.19 6.28 -22.27
C LEU A 64 7.75 4.83 -22.05
N GLN A 65 7.91 3.97 -23.07
CA GLN A 65 7.60 2.55 -22.94
C GLN A 65 8.47 1.88 -21.87
N SER A 66 9.78 2.16 -21.86
CA SER A 66 10.70 1.65 -20.83
C SER A 66 10.31 2.07 -19.42
N VAL A 67 9.87 3.33 -19.24
CA VAL A 67 9.35 3.80 -17.94
C VAL A 67 8.06 3.07 -17.56
N ASN A 68 7.13 2.89 -18.51
CA ASN A 68 5.88 2.17 -18.27
C ASN A 68 6.10 0.70 -17.92
N ASP A 69 7.02 0.02 -18.60
CA ASP A 69 7.38 -1.38 -18.34
C ASP A 69 7.97 -1.57 -16.92
N ARG A 70 8.60 -0.53 -16.37
CA ARG A 70 9.10 -0.50 -14.99
C ARG A 70 8.02 -0.14 -13.96
N LEU A 71 7.10 0.76 -14.31
CA LEU A 71 5.99 1.17 -13.45
C LEU A 71 4.96 0.04 -13.25
N GLU A 72 4.63 -0.69 -14.31
CA GLU A 72 3.60 -1.73 -14.29
C GLU A 72 3.78 -2.79 -13.19
N PRO A 73 4.96 -3.45 -13.03
CA PRO A 73 5.15 -4.41 -11.94
C PRO A 73 5.04 -3.77 -10.55
N LEU A 74 5.48 -2.51 -10.39
CA LEU A 74 5.41 -1.81 -9.10
C LEU A 74 3.97 -1.45 -8.72
N TYR A 75 3.15 -1.03 -9.69
CA TYR A 75 1.72 -0.81 -9.46
C TYR A 75 1.00 -2.12 -9.12
N ASN A 76 1.36 -3.22 -9.78
CA ASN A 76 0.79 -4.53 -9.46
C ASN A 76 1.18 -5.00 -8.06
N GLU A 77 2.43 -4.80 -7.64
CA GLU A 77 2.89 -5.06 -6.28
C GLU A 77 2.13 -4.20 -5.25
N ALA A 78 1.94 -2.92 -5.56
CA ALA A 78 1.23 -2.00 -4.69
C ALA A 78 -0.27 -2.32 -4.55
N ARG A 79 -0.94 -2.70 -5.64
CA ARG A 79 -2.34 -3.16 -5.61
C ARG A 79 -2.47 -4.44 -4.79
N ALA A 80 -1.58 -5.41 -4.98
CA ALA A 80 -1.56 -6.64 -4.20
C ALA A 80 -1.35 -6.37 -2.70
N LEU A 81 -0.44 -5.45 -2.37
CA LEU A 81 -0.21 -5.03 -0.98
C LEU A 81 -1.45 -4.33 -0.40
N LYS A 82 -2.08 -3.42 -1.15
CA LYS A 82 -3.32 -2.73 -0.74
C LYS A 82 -4.42 -3.72 -0.39
N THR A 83 -4.70 -4.69 -1.27
CA THR A 83 -5.69 -5.75 -1.01
C THR A 83 -5.33 -6.60 0.22
N THR A 84 -4.06 -6.93 0.39
CA THR A 84 -3.59 -7.71 1.55
C THR A 84 -3.82 -6.94 2.85
N LEU A 85 -3.42 -5.68 2.90
CA LEU A 85 -3.57 -4.82 4.08
C LEU A 85 -5.05 -4.60 4.44
N GLN A 86 -5.93 -4.43 3.45
CA GLN A 86 -7.37 -4.30 3.67
C GLN A 86 -7.94 -5.56 4.34
N ARG A 87 -7.62 -6.74 3.81
CA ARG A 87 -8.05 -8.03 4.41
C ARG A 87 -7.49 -8.24 5.81
N GLU A 88 -6.25 -7.84 6.05
CA GLU A 88 -5.65 -7.93 7.39
C GLU A 88 -6.34 -7.00 8.39
N ILE A 89 -6.68 -5.77 7.98
CA ILE A 89 -7.44 -4.83 8.82
C ILE A 89 -8.82 -5.41 9.15
N GLU A 90 -9.56 -5.90 8.16
CA GLU A 90 -10.87 -6.53 8.36
C GLU A 90 -10.78 -7.70 9.35
N ARG A 91 -9.77 -8.57 9.18
CA ARG A 91 -9.51 -9.69 10.10
C ARG A 91 -9.23 -9.21 11.51
N PHE A 92 -8.33 -8.23 11.70
CA PHE A 92 -8.01 -7.73 13.04
C PHE A 92 -9.17 -6.97 13.67
N GLU A 93 -9.98 -6.26 12.88
CA GLU A 93 -11.19 -5.61 13.39
C GLU A 93 -12.21 -6.65 13.88
N ALA A 94 -12.37 -7.77 13.15
CA ALA A 94 -13.19 -8.90 13.59
C ALA A 94 -12.65 -9.57 14.86
N GLU A 95 -11.35 -9.88 14.90
CA GLU A 95 -10.69 -10.47 16.08
C GLU A 95 -10.77 -9.55 17.30
N ARG A 96 -10.60 -8.24 17.11
CA ARG A 96 -10.78 -7.23 18.16
C ARG A 96 -12.22 -7.22 18.68
N SER A 97 -13.21 -7.26 17.79
CA SER A 97 -14.63 -7.30 18.18
C SER A 97 -14.96 -8.55 18.98
N ALA A 98 -14.47 -9.72 18.56
CA ALA A 98 -14.65 -10.97 19.28
C ALA A 98 -13.98 -10.94 20.66
N THR A 99 -12.76 -10.41 20.74
CA THR A 99 -12.02 -10.23 22.00
C THR A 99 -12.76 -9.27 22.96
N SER A 100 -13.36 -8.21 22.42
CA SER A 100 -14.18 -7.26 23.21
C SER A 100 -15.42 -7.94 23.78
N ALA A 101 -16.12 -8.75 22.97
CA ALA A 101 -17.27 -9.53 23.43
C ALA A 101 -16.87 -10.52 24.54
N SER A 102 -15.73 -11.22 24.39
CA SER A 102 -15.22 -12.11 25.44
C SER A 102 -14.87 -11.34 26.73
N LEU A 103 -14.39 -10.10 26.63
CA LEU A 103 -14.12 -9.25 27.79
C LEU A 103 -15.41 -8.82 28.51
N GLU A 104 -16.47 -8.53 27.75
CA GLU A 104 -17.80 -8.24 28.30
C GLU A 104 -18.39 -9.47 29.01
N GLU A 105 -18.33 -10.65 28.39
CA GLU A 105 -18.76 -11.92 28.99
C GLU A 105 -17.97 -12.23 30.28
N LEU A 106 -16.64 -12.04 30.24
CA LEU A 106 -15.78 -12.20 31.41
C LEU A 106 -16.20 -11.26 32.56
N THR A 107 -16.52 -10.02 32.23
CA THR A 107 -16.99 -9.01 33.20
C THR A 107 -18.35 -9.39 33.78
N ASP A 108 -19.27 -9.89 32.95
CA ASP A 108 -20.58 -10.37 33.40
C ASP A 108 -20.46 -11.59 34.33
N LEU A 109 -19.64 -12.59 33.99
CA LEU A 109 -19.36 -13.74 34.84
C LEU A 109 -18.81 -13.34 36.20
N HIS A 110 -17.86 -12.40 36.22
CA HIS A 110 -17.31 -11.87 37.45
C HIS A 110 -18.35 -11.10 38.27
N SER A 111 -19.18 -10.26 37.62
CA SER A 111 -20.24 -9.50 38.29
C SER A 111 -21.29 -10.39 38.96
N LYS A 112 -21.56 -11.57 38.38
CA LYS A 112 -22.45 -12.61 38.93
C LYS A 112 -21.77 -13.48 39.98
N ALA A 113 -20.55 -13.16 40.40
CA ALA A 113 -19.72 -13.94 41.30
C ALA A 113 -19.50 -15.40 40.84
N LEU A 114 -19.58 -15.65 39.52
CA LEU A 114 -19.36 -16.97 38.91
C LEU A 114 -17.88 -17.22 38.59
N MET A 115 -17.01 -16.26 38.89
CA MET A 115 -15.57 -16.34 38.66
C MET A 115 -14.81 -15.72 39.84
N PRO A 116 -13.73 -16.36 40.33
CA PRO A 116 -12.85 -15.78 41.33
C PRO A 116 -12.16 -14.49 40.86
N ASP A 117 -11.98 -13.52 41.75
CA ASP A 117 -11.30 -12.24 41.50
C ASP A 117 -9.92 -12.37 40.86
N ALA A 118 -9.12 -13.35 41.31
CA ALA A 118 -7.75 -13.53 40.85
C ALA A 118 -7.72 -13.97 39.38
N ASP A 119 -8.60 -14.92 39.01
CA ASP A 119 -8.72 -15.42 37.65
C ASP A 119 -9.28 -14.35 36.72
N TYR A 120 -10.30 -13.61 37.17
CA TYR A 120 -10.85 -12.47 36.45
C TYR A 120 -9.78 -11.42 36.14
N LYS A 121 -9.00 -10.99 37.14
CA LYS A 121 -7.95 -9.97 36.97
C LYS A 121 -6.88 -10.42 35.97
N ASN A 122 -6.51 -11.69 35.98
CA ASN A 122 -5.52 -12.24 35.05
C ASN A 122 -6.06 -12.28 33.62
N GLN A 123 -7.24 -12.89 33.41
CA GLN A 123 -7.85 -12.98 32.08
C GLN A 123 -8.18 -11.60 31.50
N LYS A 124 -8.67 -10.67 32.33
CA LYS A 124 -8.92 -9.29 31.92
C LYS A 124 -7.66 -8.60 31.42
N ARG A 125 -6.53 -8.74 32.12
CA ARG A 125 -5.25 -8.16 31.70
C ARG A 125 -4.79 -8.71 30.36
N GLU A 126 -4.95 -10.01 30.13
CA GLU A 126 -4.59 -10.66 28.86
C GLU A 126 -5.47 -10.16 27.70
N LEU A 127 -6.79 -10.07 27.90
CA LEU A 127 -7.72 -9.56 26.89
C LEU A 127 -7.47 -8.07 26.60
N ASP A 128 -7.28 -7.25 27.63
CA ASP A 128 -6.93 -5.83 27.49
C ASP A 128 -5.61 -5.65 26.71
N ALA A 129 -4.61 -6.51 26.94
CA ALA A 129 -3.36 -6.49 26.19
C ALA A 129 -3.58 -6.84 24.72
N LYS A 130 -4.32 -7.92 24.44
CA LYS A 130 -4.67 -8.32 23.06
C LYS A 130 -5.41 -7.22 22.30
N LEU A 131 -6.39 -6.57 22.94
CA LEU A 131 -7.12 -5.46 22.32
C LEU A 131 -6.19 -4.32 21.89
N ARG A 132 -5.26 -3.91 22.76
CA ARG A 132 -4.26 -2.87 22.42
C ARG A 132 -3.34 -3.30 21.29
N ASP A 133 -2.95 -4.57 21.26
CA ASP A 133 -2.09 -5.08 20.19
C ASP A 133 -2.81 -5.10 18.84
N PHE A 134 -4.10 -5.47 18.81
CA PHE A 134 -4.93 -5.34 17.62
C PHE A 134 -5.06 -3.89 17.15
N GLU A 135 -5.30 -2.95 18.06
CA GLU A 135 -5.40 -1.52 17.71
C GLU A 135 -4.11 -1.00 17.07
N LYS A 136 -2.95 -1.26 17.68
CA LYS A 136 -1.65 -0.90 17.10
C LYS A 136 -1.41 -1.56 15.75
N ALA A 137 -1.78 -2.84 15.61
CA ALA A 137 -1.64 -3.59 14.38
C ALA A 137 -2.51 -3.01 13.25
N ILE A 138 -3.74 -2.60 13.55
CA ILE A 138 -4.67 -1.95 12.62
C ILE A 138 -4.13 -0.57 12.23
N GLU A 139 -3.73 0.26 13.19
CA GLU A 139 -3.21 1.61 12.94
C GLU A 139 -1.98 1.59 12.03
N LYS A 140 -1.02 0.69 12.30
CA LYS A 140 0.18 0.53 11.46
C LYS A 140 -0.19 0.21 10.00
N ARG A 141 -1.21 -0.61 9.78
CA ARG A 141 -1.65 -1.02 8.44
C ARG A 141 -2.44 0.09 7.74
N LYS A 142 -3.29 0.81 8.47
CA LYS A 142 -3.98 2.01 7.96
C LYS A 142 -2.98 3.07 7.50
N LYS A 143 -1.94 3.33 8.29
CA LYS A 143 -0.84 4.23 7.90
C LYS A 143 -0.12 3.74 6.63
N THR A 144 0.09 2.43 6.49
CA THR A 144 0.70 1.86 5.28
C THR A 144 -0.21 2.03 4.06
N LEU A 145 -1.53 1.88 4.23
CA LEU A 145 -2.53 2.09 3.17
C LEU A 145 -2.59 3.55 2.70
N GLU A 146 -2.37 4.53 3.58
CA GLU A 146 -2.31 5.95 3.19
C GLU A 146 -1.24 6.20 2.12
N TYR A 147 -0.07 5.55 2.22
CA TYR A 147 0.97 5.62 1.20
C TYR A 147 0.57 4.95 -0.13
N LEU A 148 -0.44 4.09 -0.14
CA LEU A 148 -0.91 3.39 -1.34
C LEU A 148 -2.17 4.04 -1.93
N SER A 149 -2.65 5.13 -1.34
CA SER A 149 -3.91 5.80 -1.71
C SER A 149 -3.89 6.41 -3.12
N PHE A 150 -2.73 6.79 -3.62
CA PHE A 150 -2.56 7.36 -4.96
C PHE A 150 -2.65 6.32 -6.08
N ILE A 151 -2.64 5.03 -5.74
CA ILE A 151 -2.65 3.92 -6.69
C ILE A 151 -4.11 3.50 -6.90
N GLN A 152 -4.60 3.79 -8.11
CA GLN A 152 -5.95 3.47 -8.60
C GLN A 152 -6.05 2.01 -9.05
#